data_AF-A0A6A3CB28-F1
#
_entry.id   AF-A0A6A3CB28-F1
#
_cell.length_a   1.000
_cell.length_b   1.000
_cell.length_c   1.000
_cell.angle_alpha   90.00
_cell.angle_beta   90.00
_cell.angle_gamma   90.00
#
_symmetry.space_group_name_H-M   'P 1'
#
loop_
_entity.id
_entity.type
_entity.pdbx_description
1 polymer ?
#
loop_
_entity_poly.entity_id
_entity_poly.type
_entity_poly.pdbx_seq_one_letter_code
_entity_poly.pdbx_strand_id
1 'polypeptide(L)'
;MADCVEVIRDSIDELQQSIGELGHISSSNFSLSMSDVQTWISAALMDEDTCMDAFEGNNMNGYAKTAVRKRIVKIAHLTSNALALVDNYDSTQGYYLP
;
A
#
# COMPACT_ATOMS: atom_id res chain seq x y z
N MET A 1 -18.69 5.17 3.99
CA MET A 1 -18.48 3.69 4.02
C MET A 1 -18.30 3.12 2.64
N ALA A 2 -19.15 3.46 1.66
CA ALA A 2 -18.91 3.11 0.26
C ALA A 2 -17.52 3.57 -0.18
N ASP A 3 -17.17 4.82 0.12
CA ASP A 3 -15.85 5.41 -0.20
C ASP A 3 -14.68 4.62 0.41
N CYS A 4 -14.75 4.21 1.69
CA CYS A 4 -13.70 3.35 2.25
C CYS A 4 -13.63 1.98 1.55
N VAL A 5 -14.78 1.37 1.22
CA VAL A 5 -14.79 0.06 0.54
C VAL A 5 -14.21 0.17 -0.87
N GLU A 6 -14.41 1.31 -1.53
CA GLU A 6 -13.82 1.63 -2.83
C GLU A 6 -12.29 1.74 -2.73
N VAL A 7 -11.77 2.65 -1.91
CA VAL A 7 -10.31 2.83 -1.79
C VAL A 7 -9.60 1.59 -1.22
N ILE A 8 -10.25 0.77 -0.40
CA ILE A 8 -9.64 -0.49 0.06
C ILE A 8 -9.62 -1.56 -1.05
N ARG A 9 -10.51 -1.49 -2.04
CA ARG A 9 -10.38 -2.34 -3.23
C ARG A 9 -9.24 -1.85 -4.11
N ASP A 10 -9.13 -0.54 -4.29
CA ASP A 10 -8.05 0.07 -5.07
C ASP A 10 -6.68 -0.26 -4.44
N SER A 11 -6.52 -0.11 -3.12
CA SER A 11 -5.34 -0.58 -2.37
C SER A 11 -5.01 -2.07 -2.61
N ILE A 12 -6.01 -2.97 -2.71
CA ILE A 12 -5.76 -4.38 -3.04
C ILE A 12 -5.22 -4.52 -4.47
N ASP A 13 -5.80 -3.80 -5.43
CA ASP A 13 -5.40 -3.86 -6.84
C ASP A 13 -3.98 -3.28 -7.02
N GLU A 14 -3.64 -2.20 -6.31
CA GLU A 14 -2.30 -1.59 -6.31
C GLU A 14 -1.26 -2.52 -5.66
N LEU A 15 -1.58 -3.13 -4.52
CA LEU A 15 -0.71 -4.14 -3.91
C LEU A 15 -0.49 -5.33 -4.86
N GLN A 16 -1.52 -5.76 -5.62
CA GLN A 16 -1.36 -6.80 -6.63
C GLN A 16 -0.47 -6.36 -7.80
N GLN A 17 -0.59 -5.11 -8.25
CA GLN A 17 0.28 -4.53 -9.29
C GLN A 17 1.73 -4.50 -8.80
N SER A 18 1.98 -4.10 -7.54
CA SER A 18 3.31 -4.12 -6.94
C SER A 18 3.93 -5.53 -6.95
N ILE A 19 3.15 -6.56 -6.66
CA ILE A 19 3.60 -7.96 -6.69
C ILE A 19 3.90 -8.39 -8.13
N GLY A 20 3.07 -7.98 -9.09
CA GLY A 20 3.28 -8.20 -10.51
C GLY A 20 4.61 -7.62 -10.98
N GLU A 21 4.87 -6.35 -10.68
CA GLU A 21 6.11 -5.67 -11.04
C GLU A 21 7.33 -6.35 -10.40
N LEU A 22 7.27 -6.70 -9.10
CA LEU A 22 8.33 -7.46 -8.43
C LEU A 22 8.65 -8.78 -9.15
N GLY A 23 7.64 -9.45 -9.72
CA GLY A 23 7.80 -10.69 -10.49
C GLY A 23 8.46 -10.50 -11.87
N HIS A 24 8.51 -9.27 -12.38
CA HIS A 24 9.08 -8.92 -13.69
C HIS A 24 10.40 -8.14 -13.59
N ILE A 25 10.95 -7.97 -12.39
CA ILE A 25 12.24 -7.31 -12.19
C ILE A 25 13.38 -8.10 -12.83
N SER A 26 14.21 -7.38 -13.58
CA SER A 26 15.48 -7.83 -14.14
C SER A 26 16.53 -6.73 -13.96
N SER A 27 17.80 -7.06 -14.19
CA SER A 27 18.88 -6.06 -14.14
C SER A 27 18.67 -4.90 -15.12
N SER A 28 18.03 -5.14 -16.27
CA SER A 28 17.84 -4.13 -17.31
C SER A 28 16.69 -3.14 -17.07
N ASN A 29 15.72 -3.48 -16.20
CA ASN A 29 14.57 -2.62 -15.87
C ASN A 29 14.47 -2.31 -14.37
N PHE A 30 15.50 -2.66 -13.58
CA PHE A 30 15.45 -2.63 -12.12
C PHE A 30 14.92 -1.29 -11.56
N SER A 31 15.54 -0.18 -11.95
CA SER A 31 15.19 1.14 -11.41
C SER A 31 13.75 1.55 -11.73
N LEU A 32 13.27 1.25 -12.94
CA LEU A 32 11.90 1.57 -13.34
C LEU A 32 10.90 0.71 -12.56
N SER A 33 11.07 -0.62 -12.60
CA SER A 33 10.16 -1.54 -11.91
C SER A 33 10.17 -1.32 -10.40
N MET A 34 11.31 -0.97 -9.80
CA MET A 34 11.36 -0.64 -8.38
C MET A 34 10.58 0.65 -8.06
N SER A 35 10.72 1.68 -8.90
CA SER A 35 9.94 2.91 -8.78
C SER A 35 8.43 2.65 -8.94
N ASP A 36 8.04 1.74 -9.83
CA ASP A 36 6.64 1.35 -10.01
C ASP A 36 6.12 0.62 -8.76
N VAL A 37 6.89 -0.33 -8.22
CA VAL A 37 6.56 -1.04 -6.96
C VAL A 37 6.37 -0.04 -5.81
N GLN A 38 7.29 0.90 -5.64
CA GLN A 38 7.19 1.96 -4.62
C GLN A 38 5.95 2.83 -4.80
N THR A 39 5.63 3.19 -6.06
CA THR A 39 4.45 3.97 -6.40
C THR A 39 3.18 3.24 -5.99
N TRP A 40 3.04 1.97 -6.35
CA TRP A 40 1.86 1.17 -6.03
C TRP A 40 1.68 0.93 -4.53
N ILE A 41 2.76 0.63 -3.80
CA ILE A 41 2.66 0.44 -2.34
C ILE A 41 2.33 1.78 -1.64
N SER A 42 2.87 2.90 -2.13
CA SER A 42 2.58 4.22 -1.57
C SER A 42 1.13 4.67 -1.83
N ALA A 43 0.59 4.33 -3.02
CA ALA A 43 -0.81 4.57 -3.35
C ALA A 43 -1.73 3.75 -2.43
N ALA A 44 -1.42 2.47 -2.21
CA ALA A 44 -2.22 1.61 -1.35
C ALA A 44 -2.27 2.14 0.09
N LEU A 45 -1.16 2.70 0.58
CA LEU A 45 -1.09 3.33 1.89
C LEU A 45 -1.94 4.61 1.96
N MET A 46 -1.94 5.43 0.91
CA MET A 46 -2.75 6.64 0.80
C MET A 46 -4.26 6.33 0.79
N ASP A 47 -4.65 5.23 0.14
CA ASP A 47 -6.02 4.74 0.12
C ASP A 47 -6.49 4.26 1.50
N GLU A 48 -5.61 3.57 2.23
CA GLU A 48 -5.87 3.12 3.59
C GLU A 48 -6.05 4.32 4.55
N ASP A 49 -5.23 5.37 4.40
CA ASP A 49 -5.38 6.64 5.11
C ASP A 49 -6.70 7.35 4.73
N THR A 50 -7.04 7.39 3.43
CA THR A 50 -8.30 7.98 2.94
C THR A 50 -9.53 7.24 3.50
N CYS A 51 -9.46 5.90 3.60
CA CYS A 51 -10.52 5.12 4.24
C CYS A 51 -10.68 5.52 5.72
N MET A 52 -9.58 5.76 6.44
CA MET A 52 -9.63 6.17 7.85
C MET A 52 -10.35 7.50 8.03
N ASP A 53 -10.10 8.47 7.16
CA ASP A 53 -10.76 9.78 7.13
C ASP A 53 -12.26 9.64 6.81
N ALA A 54 -12.61 8.83 5.82
CA ALA A 54 -14.00 8.54 5.46
C ALA A 54 -14.80 7.86 6.59
N PHE A 55 -14.11 7.24 7.55
CA PHE A 55 -14.71 6.61 8.74
C PHE A 55 -14.93 7.58 9.90
N GLU A 56 -14.45 8.81 9.86
CA GLU A 56 -14.57 9.75 10.98
C GLU A 56 -16.00 10.28 11.20
N GLY A 57 -16.89 10.19 10.21
CA GLY A 57 -18.29 10.63 10.31
C GLY A 57 -19.13 9.98 11.43
N ASN A 58 -20.19 10.69 11.86
CA ASN A 58 -21.01 10.38 13.05
C ASN A 58 -22.17 9.36 12.83
N ASN A 59 -22.33 8.80 11.63
CA ASN A 59 -23.56 8.10 11.24
C ASN A 59 -23.49 6.56 11.31
N MET A 60 -22.59 5.99 12.12
CA MET A 60 -22.41 4.52 12.20
C MET A 60 -22.44 4.00 13.64
N ASN A 61 -22.84 2.73 13.79
CA ASN A 61 -22.70 1.98 15.04
C ASN A 61 -21.22 2.02 15.49
N GLY A 62 -20.98 2.53 16.70
CA GLY A 62 -19.64 2.73 17.25
C GLY A 62 -18.80 1.45 17.30
N TYR A 63 -19.39 0.28 17.57
CA TYR A 63 -18.66 -0.99 17.60
C TYR A 63 -18.15 -1.38 16.21
N ALA A 64 -19.02 -1.29 15.19
CA ALA A 64 -18.64 -1.58 13.81
C ALA A 64 -17.55 -0.63 13.33
N LYS A 65 -17.67 0.67 13.64
CA LYS A 65 -16.67 1.70 13.35
C LYS A 65 -15.30 1.35 13.96
N THR A 66 -15.26 1.01 15.26
CA THR A 66 -14.01 0.61 15.91
C THR A 66 -13.41 -0.66 15.32
N ALA A 67 -14.24 -1.66 15.00
CA ALA A 67 -13.77 -2.92 14.43
C ALA A 67 -13.15 -2.72 13.04
N VAL A 68 -13.76 -1.90 12.18
CA VAL A 68 -13.21 -1.59 10.86
C VAL A 68 -11.93 -0.76 11.00
N ARG A 69 -11.92 0.31 11.80
CA ARG A 69 -10.72 1.14 12.04
C ARG A 69 -9.52 0.31 12.46
N LYS A 70 -9.69 -0.64 13.38
CA LYS A 70 -8.60 -1.54 13.82
C LYS A 70 -8.04 -2.40 12.69
N ARG A 71 -8.88 -2.81 11.73
CA ARG A 71 -8.43 -3.58 10.56
C ARG A 71 -7.64 -2.70 9.60
N ILE A 72 -8.15 -1.51 9.29
CA ILE A 72 -7.49 -0.58 8.36
C ILE A 72 -6.12 -0.15 8.90
N VAL A 73 -6.02 0.21 10.18
CA VAL A 73 -4.73 0.51 10.84
C VAL A 73 -3.75 -0.67 10.71
N LYS A 74 -4.24 -1.90 10.86
CA LYS A 74 -3.38 -3.08 10.70
C LYS A 74 -2.89 -3.23 9.26
N ILE A 75 -3.74 -2.94 8.27
CA ILE A 75 -3.36 -2.99 6.86
C ILE A 75 -2.31 -1.90 6.59
N ALA A 76 -2.55 -0.65 7.02
CA ALA A 76 -1.58 0.46 6.94
C ALA A 76 -0.21 0.13 7.51
N HIS A 77 -0.16 -0.54 8.67
CA HIS A 77 1.11 -0.99 9.21
C HIS A 77 1.80 -2.05 8.35
N LEU A 78 1.06 -2.98 7.74
CA LEU A 78 1.63 -4.00 6.86
C LEU A 78 2.10 -3.37 5.53
N THR A 79 1.32 -2.47 4.94
CA THR A 79 1.67 -1.74 3.72
C THR A 79 2.90 -0.87 3.95
N SER A 80 2.96 -0.14 5.08
CA SER A 80 4.16 0.64 5.47
C SER A 80 5.39 -0.25 5.70
N ASN A 81 5.24 -1.42 6.32
CA ASN A 81 6.34 -2.38 6.46
C ASN A 81 6.82 -2.89 5.09
N ALA A 82 5.91 -3.15 4.15
CA ALA A 82 6.26 -3.57 2.80
C ALA A 82 7.05 -2.46 2.06
N LEU A 83 6.60 -1.21 2.14
CA LEU A 83 7.30 -0.07 1.55
C LEU A 83 8.72 0.04 2.11
N ALA A 84 8.88 -0.03 3.43
CA ALA A 84 10.19 0.02 4.06
C ALA A 84 11.11 -1.11 3.58
N LEU A 85 10.59 -2.33 3.43
CA LEU A 85 11.38 -3.45 2.91
C LEU A 85 11.82 -3.22 1.46
N VAL A 86 10.92 -2.71 0.62
CA VAL A 86 11.19 -2.36 -0.78
C VAL A 86 12.24 -1.26 -0.89
N ASP A 87 12.12 -0.19 -0.11
CA ASP A 87 13.08 0.92 -0.10
C ASP A 87 14.49 0.46 0.32
N ASN A 88 14.57 -0.42 1.31
CA ASN A 88 15.85 -1.00 1.74
C ASN A 88 16.45 -1.91 0.66
N TYR A 89 15.60 -2.67 -0.04
CA TYR A 89 16.04 -3.54 -1.13
C TYR A 89 16.55 -2.73 -2.32
N ASP A 90 15.82 -1.69 -2.75
CA ASP A 90 16.24 -0.74 -3.79
C ASP A 90 17.59 -0.12 -3.45
N SER A 91 17.71 0.44 -2.25
CA SER A 91 18.95 1.04 -1.76
C SER A 91 20.12 0.05 -1.80
N THR A 92 19.88 -1.21 -1.42
CA THR A 92 20.92 -2.25 -1.43
C THR A 92 21.34 -2.60 -2.85
N GLN A 93 20.40 -2.80 -3.77
CA GLN A 93 20.69 -3.15 -5.17
C GLN A 93 21.31 -2.00 -5.95
N GLY A 94 20.96 -0.75 -5.64
CA GLY A 94 21.58 0.45 -6.21
C GLY A 94 23.08 0.56 -5.91
N TYR A 95 23.59 -0.11 -4.86
CA TYR A 95 25.04 -0.25 -4.64
C TYR A 95 25.71 -1.28 -5.55
N TYR A 96 24.97 -2.23 -6.11
CA TYR A 96 25.50 -3.36 -6.90
C TYR A 96 25.25 -3.23 -8.40
N LEU A 97 24.25 -2.46 -8.82
CA LEU A 97 23.98 -2.14 -10.22
C LEU A 97 24.87 -0.94 -10.66
N PRO A 98 25.58 -1.03 -11.80
CA PRO A 98 26.47 0.02 -12.29
C PRO A 98 25.73 1.28 -12.77
#